data_AF-A0A3S1EDP5-F1
#
_entry.id   AF-A0A3S1EDP5-F1
#
_cell.length_a   1.000
_cell.length_b   1.000
_cell.length_c   1.000
_cell.angle_alpha   90.00
_cell.angle_beta   90.00
_cell.angle_gamma   90.00
#
_symmetry.space_group_name_H-M   'P 1'
#
loop_
_entity.id
_entity.type
_entity.pdbx_description
1 polymer ?
#
loop_
_entity_poly.entity_id
_entity_poly.type
_entity_poly.pdbx_seq_one_letter_code
_entity_poly.pdbx_strand_id
1 'polypeptide(L)'
;LSLFVVSGVVAAIAGIVYTARLANARANNALGMELDVITIVLLGGVSVFGGKGKLTGVMLALVLIAIIRNVLALNQIGGDAQGMIIGLLLIGSLLVGNYWRSLEERLSRSRALRETKG
;
A
#
# COMPACT_ATOMS: atom_id res chain seq x y z
N LEU A 1 -16.41 14.21 -8.63
CA LEU A 1 -17.53 13.26 -8.85
C LEU A 1 -17.11 12.08 -9.73
N SER A 2 -16.51 12.31 -10.90
CA SER A 2 -16.03 11.25 -11.81
C SER A 2 -15.16 10.18 -11.12
N LEU A 3 -14.17 10.58 -10.32
CA LEU A 3 -13.32 9.63 -9.57
C LEU A 3 -14.12 8.72 -8.63
N PHE A 4 -15.12 9.28 -7.95
CA PHE A 4 -15.95 8.54 -6.99
C PHE A 4 -16.87 7.54 -7.69
N VAL A 5 -17.44 7.93 -8.84
CA VAL A 5 -18.25 7.04 -9.68
C VAL A 5 -17.38 5.90 -10.23
N VAL A 6 -16.19 6.21 -10.75
CA VAL A 6 -15.27 5.19 -11.27
C VAL A 6 -14.81 4.24 -10.16
N SER A 7 -14.44 4.74 -8.97
CA SER A 7 -14.06 3.87 -7.85
C SER A 7 -15.22 2.99 -7.38
N GLY A 8 -16.45 3.51 -7.37
CA GLY A 8 -17.65 2.75 -7.03
C GLY A 8 -17.94 1.63 -8.02
N VAL A 9 -17.82 1.90 -9.32
CA VAL A 9 -18.00 0.89 -10.38
C VAL A 9 -16.92 -0.19 -10.29
N VAL A 10 -15.65 0.18 -10.10
CA VAL A 10 -14.54 -0.77 -9.94
C VAL A 10 -14.72 -1.64 -8.70
N ALA A 11 -15.14 -1.05 -7.57
CA ALA A 11 -15.40 -1.79 -6.33
C ALA A 11 -16.57 -2.78 -6.49
N ALA A 12 -17.64 -2.39 -7.17
CA ALA A 12 -18.78 -3.27 -7.45
C ALA A 12 -18.37 -4.47 -8.30
N ILE A 13 -17.61 -4.25 -9.38
CA ILE A 13 -17.10 -5.33 -10.24
C ILE A 13 -16.16 -6.25 -9.46
N ALA A 14 -15.23 -5.69 -8.69
CA ALA A 14 -14.30 -6.46 -7.86
C ALA A 14 -15.05 -7.33 -6.83
N GLY A 15 -16.10 -6.80 -6.19
CA GLY A 15 -16.94 -7.53 -5.24
C GLY A 15 -17.67 -8.71 -5.89
N ILE A 16 -18.24 -8.53 -7.08
CA ILE A 16 -18.91 -9.61 -7.83
C ILE A 16 -17.92 -10.73 -8.18
N VAL A 17 -16.74 -10.38 -8.71
CA VAL A 17 -15.70 -11.36 -9.06
C VAL A 17 -15.20 -12.10 -7.80
N TYR A 18 -14.99 -11.38 -6.71
CA TYR A 18 -14.50 -11.96 -5.46
C TYR A 18 -15.49 -12.94 -4.83
N THR A 19 -16.78 -12.58 -4.78
CA THR A 19 -17.85 -13.46 -4.28
C THR A 19 -18.06 -14.68 -5.17
N ALA A 20 -18.03 -14.50 -6.49
CA ALA A 20 -18.08 -15.62 -7.44
C ALA A 20 -16.92 -16.60 -7.25
N ARG A 21 -15.70 -16.10 -6.98
CA ARG A 21 -14.52 -16.95 -6.73
C ARG A 21 -14.67 -17.81 -5.47
N LEU A 22 -15.25 -17.26 -4.40
CA LEU A 22 -15.34 -17.95 -3.12
C LEU A 22 -16.62 -18.80 -2.96
N ALA A 23 -17.54 -18.69 -3.93
CA ALA A 23 -18.85 -19.35 -3.97
C ALA A 23 -19.70 -19.16 -2.69
N ASN A 24 -19.34 -18.20 -1.84
CA ASN A 24 -19.96 -17.92 -0.56
C ASN A 24 -19.82 -16.42 -0.25
N ALA A 25 -20.90 -15.80 0.23
CA ALA A 25 -20.93 -14.39 0.62
C ALA A 25 -20.93 -14.27 2.15
N ARG A 26 -19.79 -14.56 2.78
CA ARG A 26 -19.62 -14.30 4.22
C ARG A 26 -19.03 -12.91 4.42
N ALA A 27 -19.55 -12.19 5.42
CA ALA A 27 -19.12 -10.84 5.73
C ALA A 27 -17.61 -10.74 6.11
N ASN A 28 -17.02 -11.84 6.58
CA ASN A 28 -15.63 -11.90 7.00
C ASN A 28 -14.64 -12.27 5.88
N ASN A 29 -15.11 -12.57 4.67
CA ASN A 29 -14.26 -13.09 3.60
C ASN A 29 -13.13 -12.13 3.19
N ALA A 30 -13.35 -10.82 3.33
CA ALA A 30 -12.38 -9.79 2.96
C ALA A 30 -11.58 -9.19 4.12
N LEU A 31 -11.81 -9.66 5.36
CA LEU A 31 -11.13 -9.11 6.53
C LEU A 31 -9.62 -9.29 6.40
N GLY A 32 -8.87 -8.20 6.63
CA GLY A 32 -7.42 -8.19 6.53
C GLY A 32 -6.89 -7.83 5.14
N MET A 33 -7.71 -7.91 4.09
CA MET A 33 -7.33 -7.41 2.77
C MET A 33 -7.20 -5.88 2.76
N GLU A 34 -7.85 -5.17 3.69
CA GLU A 34 -7.67 -3.71 3.79
C GLU A 34 -6.21 -3.35 4.11
N LEU A 35 -5.63 -4.09 5.06
CA LEU A 35 -4.24 -3.87 5.48
C LEU A 35 -3.26 -4.22 4.36
N ASP A 36 -3.55 -5.26 3.58
CA ASP A 36 -2.79 -5.63 2.40
C ASP A 36 -2.78 -4.52 1.36
N VAL A 37 -3.96 -3.99 1.03
CA VAL A 37 -4.12 -2.93 0.02
C VAL A 37 -3.36 -1.68 0.45
N ILE A 38 -3.47 -1.29 1.72
CA ILE A 38 -2.72 -0.15 2.27
C ILE A 38 -1.20 -0.40 2.16
N THR A 39 -0.74 -1.61 2.48
CA THR A 39 0.68 -2.00 2.38
C THR A 39 1.20 -1.88 0.96
N ILE A 40 0.47 -2.43 -0.02
CA ILE A 40 0.85 -2.41 -1.43
C ILE A 40 0.95 -0.98 -1.96
N VAL A 41 -0.03 -0.14 -1.64
CA VAL A 41 -0.09 1.26 -2.10
C VAL A 41 1.04 2.10 -1.49
N LEU A 42 1.34 1.88 -0.21
CA LEU A 42 2.44 2.54 0.50
C LEU A 42 3.81 2.13 -0.04
N LEU A 43 4.01 0.81 -0.22
CA LEU A 43 5.23 0.26 -0.79
C LEU A 43 5.46 0.76 -2.23
N GLY A 44 4.37 0.98 -2.98
CA GLY A 44 4.37 1.61 -4.30
C GLY A 44 4.74 3.10 -4.31
N GLY A 45 4.98 3.71 -3.14
CA GLY A 45 5.44 5.09 -3.00
C GLY A 45 4.32 6.13 -3.04
N VAL A 46 3.07 5.74 -2.77
CA VAL A 46 1.96 6.69 -2.63
C VAL A 46 2.00 7.34 -1.25
N SER A 47 1.86 8.66 -1.22
CA SER A 47 1.85 9.45 0.01
C SER A 47 0.62 9.15 0.87
N VAL A 48 0.85 8.87 2.16
CA VAL A 48 -0.21 8.74 3.19
C VAL A 48 -1.00 10.05 3.35
N PHE A 49 -0.29 11.18 3.26
CA PHE A 49 -0.86 12.52 3.44
C PHE A 49 -1.48 13.09 2.15
N GLY A 50 -1.53 12.27 1.08
CA GLY A 50 -2.11 12.64 -0.21
C GLY A 50 -1.18 13.47 -1.11
N GLY A 51 -1.66 13.71 -2.33
CA GLY A 51 -1.08 14.64 -3.30
C GLY A 51 0.04 14.11 -4.20
N LYS A 52 0.69 12.98 -3.88
CA LYS A 52 1.82 12.45 -4.67
C LYS A 52 1.85 10.92 -4.66
N GLY A 53 1.98 10.31 -5.85
CA GLY A 53 2.09 8.86 -6.04
C GLY A 53 1.98 8.51 -7.54
N LYS A 54 2.57 7.38 -7.97
CA LYS A 54 2.47 6.90 -9.36
C LYS A 54 1.82 5.52 -9.38
N LEU A 55 0.84 5.34 -10.27
CA LEU A 55 0.19 4.04 -10.47
C LEU A 55 1.19 2.94 -10.86
N THR A 56 2.22 3.28 -11.63
CA THR A 56 3.26 2.33 -12.06
C THR A 56 4.03 1.74 -10.88
N GLY A 57 4.32 2.53 -9.84
CA GLY A 57 4.96 2.05 -8.61
C GLY A 57 4.06 1.08 -7.83
N VAL A 58 2.76 1.38 -7.77
CA VAL A 58 1.77 0.51 -7.13
C VAL A 58 1.63 -0.83 -7.87
N MET A 59 1.63 -0.82 -9.20
CA MET A 59 1.57 -2.06 -10.00
C MET A 59 2.77 -2.96 -9.75
N LEU A 60 3.98 -2.39 -9.67
CA LEU A 60 5.18 -3.15 -9.33
C LEU A 60 5.13 -3.70 -7.90
N ALA A 61 4.66 -2.91 -6.94
CA ALA A 61 4.47 -3.34 -5.56
C ALA A 61 3.41 -4.45 -5.43
N LEU A 62 2.32 -4.37 -6.19
CA LEU A 62 1.27 -5.39 -6.25
C LEU A 62 1.86 -6.73 -6.73
N VAL A 63 2.63 -6.71 -7.82
CA VAL A 63 3.30 -7.91 -8.35
C VAL A 63 4.29 -8.48 -7.34
N LEU A 64 5.09 -7.63 -6.70
CA LEU A 64 6.04 -8.05 -5.66
C LEU A 64 5.33 -8.75 -4.50
N ILE A 65 4.26 -8.15 -3.95
CA ILE A 65 3.48 -8.73 -2.85
C ILE A 65 2.80 -10.03 -3.29
N ALA A 66 2.29 -10.11 -4.53
CA ALA A 66 1.71 -11.33 -5.08
C ALA A 66 2.73 -12.46 -5.17
N ILE A 67 3.97 -12.16 -5.60
CA ILE A 67 5.07 -13.14 -5.64
C ILE A 67 5.43 -13.59 -4.22
N ILE A 68 5.58 -12.65 -3.28
CA ILE A 68 5.89 -12.97 -1.87
C ILE A 68 4.81 -13.90 -1.30
N ARG A 69 3.53 -13.60 -1.50
CA ARG A 69 2.42 -14.45 -1.07
C ARG A 69 2.45 -15.83 -1.71
N ASN A 70 2.76 -15.92 -3.01
CA ASN A 70 2.89 -17.19 -3.70
C ASN A 70 4.04 -18.03 -3.11
N VAL A 71 5.21 -17.42 -2.92
CA VAL A 71 6.37 -18.06 -2.30
C VAL A 71 6.06 -18.52 -0.87
N LEU A 72 5.43 -17.68 -0.04
CA LEU A 72 5.05 -18.04 1.32
C LEU A 72 4.03 -19.20 1.34
N ALA A 73 3.06 -19.19 0.42
CA ALA A 73 2.09 -20.27 0.27
C ALA A 73 2.75 -21.59 -0.15
N LEU A 74 3.74 -21.55 -1.05
CA LEU A 74 4.53 -22.73 -1.44
C LEU A 74 5.34 -23.30 -0.26
N ASN A 75 5.80 -22.44 0.65
CA ASN A 75 6.46 -22.84 1.89
C ASN A 75 5.49 -23.31 2.99
N GLN A 76 4.19 -23.47 2.67
CA GLN A 76 3.13 -23.86 3.60
C GLN A 76 3.01 -22.92 4.82
N ILE A 77 3.41 -21.67 4.66
CA ILE A 77 3.26 -20.66 5.71
C ILE A 77 1.78 -20.25 5.76
N GLY A 78 1.15 -20.49 6.91
CA GLY A 78 -0.26 -20.20 7.15
C GLY A 78 -0.60 -18.72 7.01
N GLY A 79 -1.88 -18.43 6.77
CA GLY A 79 -2.39 -17.07 6.52
C GLY A 79 -2.05 -16.07 7.62
N ASP A 80 -2.02 -16.51 8.89
CA ASP A 80 -1.68 -15.65 10.03
C ASP A 80 -0.24 -15.12 9.94
N ALA A 81 0.72 -15.99 9.61
CA ALA A 81 2.12 -15.62 9.45
C ALA A 81 2.35 -14.76 8.19
N GLN A 82 1.60 -15.01 7.11
CA GLN A 82 1.63 -14.14 5.92
C GLN A 82 1.17 -12.72 6.26
N GLY A 83 0.09 -12.58 7.04
CA GLY A 83 -0.41 -11.29 7.52
C GLY A 83 0.63 -10.56 8.37
N MET A 84 1.33 -11.27 9.26
CA MET A 84 2.39 -10.67 10.09
C MET A 84 3.55 -10.13 9.23
N ILE A 85 3.97 -10.87 8.20
CA ILE A 85 5.04 -10.45 7.27
C ILE A 85 4.62 -9.20 6.50
N ILE A 86 3.37 -9.14 6.03
CA ILE A 86 2.86 -7.98 5.29
C ILE A 86 2.73 -6.76 6.21
N GLY A 87 2.29 -6.96 7.46
CA GLY A 87 2.29 -5.91 8.48
C GLY A 87 3.70 -5.36 8.75
N LEU A 88 4.71 -6.22 8.82
CA LEU A 88 6.12 -5.79 8.93
C LEU A 88 6.58 -5.00 7.71
N LEU A 89 6.18 -5.41 6.49
CA LEU A 89 6.46 -4.66 5.27
C LEU A 89 5.83 -3.28 5.28
N LEU A 90 4.59 -3.14 5.77
CA LEU A 90 3.92 -1.86 5.94
C LEU A 90 4.69 -0.93 6.88
N ILE A 91 5.04 -1.43 8.07
CA ILE A 91 5.80 -0.66 9.06
C ILE A 91 7.16 -0.26 8.47
N GLY A 92 7.87 -1.19 7.84
CA GLY A 92 9.15 -0.93 7.18
C GLY A 92 9.04 0.14 6.09
N SER A 93 8.03 0.04 5.22
CA SER A 93 7.77 1.02 4.17
C SER A 93 7.49 2.41 4.74
N LEU A 94 6.73 2.51 5.83
CA LEU A 94 6.42 3.78 6.49
C LEU A 94 7.65 4.40 7.15
N LEU A 95 8.45 3.59 7.85
CA LEU A 95 9.66 4.07 8.51
C LEU A 95 10.64 4.61 7.48
N VAL A 96 10.93 3.85 6.42
CA VAL A 96 11.82 4.31 5.33
C VAL A 96 11.26 5.59 4.70
N GLY A 97 9.96 5.64 4.37
CA GLY A 97 9.34 6.85 3.83
C GLY A 97 9.44 8.07 4.76
N ASN A 98 9.33 7.87 6.08
CA ASN A 98 9.41 8.95 7.06
C ASN A 98 10.84 9.42 7.33
N TYR A 99 11.80 8.50 7.41
CA TYR A 99 13.22 8.85 7.56
C TYR A 99 13.71 9.69 6.37
N TRP A 100 13.25 9.40 5.15
CA TRP A 100 13.70 10.11 3.96
C TRP A 100 13.14 11.53 3.93
N ARG A 101 11.87 11.69 4.32
CA ARG A 101 11.22 13.00 4.47
C ARG A 101 11.89 13.88 5.52
N SER A 102 12.20 13.31 6.69
CA SER A 102 12.87 14.06 7.76
C SER A 102 14.29 14.49 7.39
N LEU A 103 14.98 13.75 6.51
CA LEU A 103 16.27 14.16 5.96
C LEU A 103 16.13 15.38 5.03
N GLU A 104 15.12 15.35 4.16
CA GLU A 104 14.85 16.40 3.18
C GLU A 104 14.43 17.73 3.85
N GLU A 105 13.64 17.64 4.93
CA GLU A 105 13.22 18.80 5.73
C GLU A 105 14.41 19.49 6.42
N ARG A 106 15.38 18.71 6.91
CA ARG A 106 16.60 19.26 7.55
C ARG A 106 17.48 20.01 6.55
N LEU A 107 17.61 19.49 5.34
CA LEU A 107 18.37 20.14 4.27
C LEU A 107 17.70 21.41 3.75
N SER A 108 16.36 21.43 3.71
CA SER A 108 15.58 22.58 3.25
C SER A 108 15.66 23.77 4.21
N ARG A 109 15.66 23.53 5.53
CA ARG A 109 15.82 24.58 6.54
C ARG A 109 17.19 25.27 6.49
N SER A 110 18.24 24.56 6.08
CA SER A 110 19.59 25.15 5.96
C SER A 110 19.74 26.12 4.78
N ARG A 111 18.86 26.06 3.76
CA ARG A 111 18.87 26.99 2.63
C ARG A 111 18.18 28.33 2.96
N ALA A 112 17.07 28.29 3.67
CA ALA A 112 16.33 29.50 4.06
C ALA A 112 17.11 30.45 4.99
N LEU A 113 18.06 29.93 5.78
CA LEU A 113 18.92 30.74 6.66
C LEU A 113 20.10 31.41 5.96
N ARG A 114 20.39 31.05 4.70
CA ARG A 114 21.43 31.69 3.89
C ARG A 114 20.93 32.92 3.13
N GLU A 115 19.63 33.00 2.83
CA GLU A 115 19.04 34.15 2.12
C GLU A 115 18.79 35.37 3.00
N THR A 116 18.66 35.21 4.32
CA THR A 116 18.47 36.34 5.25
C THR A 116 19.76 37.03 5.69
N LYS A 117 20.92 36.54 5.25
CA LYS A 117 22.24 37.11 5.59
C LYS A 117 22.98 37.73 4.40
N GLY A 118 22.38 37.78 3.21
CA GLY A 118 22.89 38.50 2.03
C GLY A 118 22.10 39.77 1.81
#